data_AF-A0A958P585-F1
#
_entry.id   AF-A0A958P585-F1
#
_cell.length_a   1.000
_cell.length_b   1.000
_cell.length_c   1.000
_cell.angle_alpha   90.00
_cell.angle_beta   90.00
_cell.angle_gamma   90.00
#
_symmetry.space_group_name_H-M   'P 1'
#
loop_
_entity.id
_entity.type
_entity.pdbx_description
1 polymer ?
#
loop_
_entity_poly.entity_id
_entity_poly.type
_entity_poly.pdbx_seq_one_letter_code
_entity_poly.pdbx_strand_id
1 'polypeptide(L)'
;MTMVKFRSFGFFGIGLLGLLFHLSAFAIIEENPVLDKNDVGSKEGLFVEYFNYRDYIYSNSKKTETGDNIRTDVGVRYQFSESTFGRLRFKTDPVENRESSKTSEFEILAGHSTGNWKFQGDVEVKMNDGNDTSGDSAGEISVGLDLDSELTFIEYDVKPVDIKFYPYNFNGRVGRQFKTWDVTRLYFVEGAPNTFSTSPTGGEKIAQKTIPGFELGYSFSSDHLNRAYMGIGLASYLYPSNENFNIFDQAGPQSDRWSRNETYGYKLGYNYHGEDLQIDSGYVAFNKSAETGSLLQAAGPIYALGRLSTVIIEGEICYTRGGDRPYRLNDSETWFSKTAPWAPIYSNTSGTQLQDWIGKSAFAYSLRLGLEYESFTPYLSYKHLGSRFVYRERDSAEKLRTADESQSHGG
;
A
#
# COMPACT_ATOMS: atom_id res chain seq x y z
N MET A 1 27.03 -27.53 -36.02
CA MET A 1 28.29 -26.80 -35.78
C MET A 1 28.30 -25.52 -36.60
N THR A 2 27.66 -24.46 -36.09
CA THR A 2 28.07 -23.06 -36.31
C THR A 2 27.42 -22.26 -35.19
N MET A 3 28.23 -21.88 -34.20
CA MET A 3 27.88 -20.91 -33.17
C MET A 3 27.93 -19.52 -33.82
N VAL A 4 26.93 -18.68 -33.55
CA VAL A 4 27.10 -17.23 -33.64
C VAL A 4 27.02 -16.68 -32.22
N LYS A 5 28.20 -16.35 -31.68
CA LYS A 5 28.37 -15.54 -30.48
C LYS A 5 28.16 -14.08 -30.86
N PHE A 6 27.29 -13.38 -30.14
CA PHE A 6 27.40 -11.93 -30.01
C PHE A 6 27.83 -11.57 -28.59
N ARG A 7 29.03 -11.01 -28.50
CA ARG A 7 29.54 -10.25 -27.35
C ARG A 7 29.86 -8.86 -27.86
N SER A 8 29.19 -7.84 -27.34
CA SER A 8 29.83 -6.63 -26.81
C SER A 8 28.78 -5.63 -26.32
N PHE A 9 29.03 -5.18 -25.10
CA PHE A 9 28.49 -4.00 -24.44
C PHE A 9 28.41 -2.78 -25.36
N GLY A 10 27.32 -2.01 -25.22
CA GLY A 10 27.21 -0.65 -25.75
C GLY A 10 25.75 -0.20 -25.85
N PHE A 11 25.33 0.70 -24.97
CA PHE A 11 24.07 1.47 -25.03
C PHE A 11 22.75 0.69 -24.87
N PHE A 12 22.47 0.26 -23.64
CA PHE A 12 21.09 -0.02 -23.17
C PHE A 12 20.42 1.31 -22.81
N GLY A 13 19.75 1.95 -23.77
CA GLY A 13 19.01 3.19 -23.49
C GLY A 13 17.84 3.50 -24.42
N ILE A 14 17.73 2.84 -25.58
CA ILE A 14 16.73 3.23 -26.60
C ILE A 14 15.95 2.01 -27.14
N GLY A 15 16.37 0.78 -26.84
CA GLY A 15 15.72 -0.45 -27.33
C GLY A 15 14.40 -0.84 -26.66
N LEU A 16 14.09 -0.31 -25.47
CA LEU A 16 12.89 -0.69 -24.71
C LEU A 16 11.61 -0.02 -25.25
N LEU A 17 11.72 1.13 -25.93
CA LEU A 17 10.58 1.88 -26.47
C LEU A 17 10.00 1.28 -27.76
N GLY A 18 10.79 0.52 -28.53
CA GLY A 18 10.36 -0.06 -29.80
C GLY A 18 9.53 -1.34 -29.67
N LEU A 19 9.63 -2.04 -28.54
CA LEU A 19 8.89 -3.29 -28.28
C LEU A 19 7.47 -3.04 -27.71
N LEU A 20 7.13 -1.80 -27.37
CA LEU A 20 5.88 -1.40 -26.72
C LEU A 20 4.66 -1.29 -27.66
N PHE A 21 4.82 -1.43 -28.98
CA PHE A 21 3.72 -1.21 -29.95
C PHE A 21 3.09 -2.47 -30.54
N HIS A 22 3.48 -3.69 -30.15
CA HIS A 22 2.99 -4.94 -30.78
C HIS A 22 2.45 -6.03 -29.84
N LEU A 23 2.14 -5.72 -28.57
CA LEU A 23 1.52 -6.67 -27.65
C LEU A 23 0.08 -6.26 -27.31
N SER A 24 -0.85 -6.63 -28.19
CA SER A 24 -2.29 -6.63 -27.90
C SER A 24 -2.69 -7.96 -27.29
N ALA A 25 -2.56 -8.05 -25.96
CA ALA A 25 -3.24 -9.01 -25.11
C ALA A 25 -3.24 -8.43 -23.68
N PHE A 26 -4.30 -7.69 -23.33
CA PHE A 26 -4.49 -7.23 -21.96
C PHE A 26 -5.07 -8.38 -21.14
N ALA A 27 -4.18 -9.13 -20.49
CA ALA A 27 -4.56 -9.87 -19.30
C ALA A 27 -4.54 -8.87 -18.13
N ILE A 28 -5.63 -8.83 -17.35
CA ILE A 28 -5.60 -8.21 -16.02
C ILE A 28 -4.72 -9.15 -15.18
N ILE A 29 -3.41 -8.87 -15.14
CA ILE A 29 -2.49 -9.60 -14.28
C ILE A 29 -2.64 -9.01 -12.88
N GLU A 30 -3.06 -9.89 -11.98
CA GLU A 30 -3.43 -9.61 -10.60
C GLU A 30 -2.20 -9.12 -9.80
N GLU A 31 -2.38 -8.13 -8.93
CA GLU A 31 -1.35 -7.60 -8.01
C GLU A 31 -1.03 -8.60 -6.86
N ASN A 32 -0.68 -9.85 -7.18
CA ASN A 32 -0.09 -10.76 -6.20
C ASN A 32 1.37 -11.02 -6.56
N PRO A 33 2.30 -10.14 -6.12
CA PRO A 33 3.74 -10.31 -6.34
C PRO A 33 4.37 -11.43 -5.48
N VAL A 34 3.55 -12.20 -4.76
CA VAL A 34 4.00 -13.32 -3.95
C VAL A 34 4.44 -14.45 -4.89
N LEU A 35 5.44 -15.23 -4.47
CA LEU A 35 5.77 -16.54 -5.04
C LEU A 35 4.52 -17.45 -5.05
N ASP A 36 3.59 -17.22 -5.96
CA ASP A 36 2.61 -18.22 -6.32
C ASP A 36 3.26 -19.09 -7.40
N LYS A 37 3.32 -20.39 -7.13
CA LYS A 37 4.01 -21.37 -7.98
C LYS A 37 3.42 -21.44 -9.40
N ASN A 38 2.28 -20.80 -9.63
CA ASN A 38 1.45 -21.04 -10.79
C ASN A 38 1.34 -19.87 -11.77
N ASP A 39 1.75 -18.64 -11.43
CA ASP A 39 1.32 -17.47 -12.24
C ASP A 39 2.38 -16.87 -13.17
N VAL A 40 3.64 -17.31 -13.13
CA VAL A 40 4.53 -17.08 -14.27
C VAL A 40 5.43 -18.28 -14.53
N GLY A 41 5.31 -18.83 -15.74
CA GLY A 41 5.78 -20.15 -16.11
C GLY A 41 7.21 -20.50 -15.69
N SER A 42 7.43 -21.80 -15.49
CA SER A 42 8.69 -22.50 -15.20
C SER A 42 9.83 -22.29 -16.21
N LYS A 43 9.75 -21.28 -17.07
CA LYS A 43 10.78 -20.98 -18.07
C LYS A 43 11.75 -19.96 -17.51
N GLU A 44 13.00 -20.40 -17.36
CA GLU A 44 14.14 -19.51 -17.13
C GLU A 44 14.16 -18.40 -18.19
N GLY A 45 14.41 -17.17 -17.74
CA GLY A 45 14.49 -16.02 -18.63
C GLY A 45 13.87 -14.75 -18.09
N LEU A 46 13.90 -13.71 -18.94
CA LEU A 46 13.36 -12.39 -18.68
C LEU A 46 11.95 -12.27 -19.25
N PHE A 47 11.02 -11.72 -18.47
CA PHE A 47 9.69 -11.37 -18.95
C PHE A 47 9.16 -10.11 -18.24
N VAL A 48 8.27 -9.42 -18.94
CA VAL A 48 7.44 -8.37 -18.33
C VAL A 48 6.34 -9.09 -17.57
N GLU A 49 6.35 -8.95 -16.25
CA GLU A 49 5.35 -9.58 -15.38
C GLU A 49 4.02 -8.84 -15.49
N TYR A 50 4.05 -7.51 -15.53
CA TYR A 50 2.86 -6.70 -15.83
C TYR A 50 3.26 -5.30 -16.33
N PHE A 51 2.30 -4.66 -16.97
CA PHE A 51 2.35 -3.25 -17.35
C PHE A 51 0.96 -2.65 -17.11
N ASN A 52 0.87 -1.75 -16.14
CA ASN A 52 -0.35 -1.04 -15.81
C ASN A 52 -0.18 0.45 -16.12
N TYR A 53 -1.13 0.98 -16.89
CA TYR A 53 -1.21 2.40 -17.22
C TYR A 53 -2.62 2.90 -16.91
N ARG A 54 -2.71 3.98 -16.14
CA ARG A 54 -3.98 4.64 -15.83
C ARG A 54 -3.80 6.14 -15.98
N ASP A 55 -4.65 6.75 -16.80
CA ASP A 55 -4.75 8.20 -16.97
C ASP A 55 -6.13 8.68 -16.47
N TYR A 56 -6.14 9.77 -15.72
CA TYR A 56 -7.35 10.37 -15.17
C TYR A 56 -7.66 11.68 -15.88
N ILE A 57 -8.70 11.67 -16.72
CA ILE A 57 -9.12 12.84 -17.50
C ILE A 57 -10.31 13.52 -16.82
N TYR A 58 -10.13 14.78 -16.40
CA TYR A 58 -11.21 15.61 -15.84
C TYR A 58 -11.88 16.43 -16.94
N SER A 59 -13.22 16.34 -17.06
CA SER A 59 -13.97 17.10 -18.08
C SER A 59 -14.09 18.60 -17.80
N ASN A 60 -13.79 19.06 -16.58
CA ASN A 60 -14.01 20.44 -16.14
C ASN A 60 -12.73 21.26 -15.88
N SER A 61 -11.54 20.76 -16.25
CA SER A 61 -10.31 21.56 -16.19
C SER A 61 -10.21 22.49 -17.40
N LYS A 62 -9.87 23.78 -17.19
CA LYS A 62 -9.54 24.73 -18.27
C LYS A 62 -8.27 24.36 -19.05
N LYS A 63 -7.53 23.36 -18.56
CA LYS A 63 -6.38 22.71 -19.20
C LYS A 63 -6.53 21.20 -19.04
N THR A 64 -7.07 20.54 -20.05
CA THR A 64 -6.99 19.08 -20.15
C THR A 64 -5.62 18.77 -20.74
N GLU A 65 -4.57 18.79 -19.93
CA GLU A 65 -3.26 18.31 -20.36
C GLU A 65 -3.23 16.79 -20.11
N THR A 66 -3.35 16.01 -21.19
CA THR A 66 -3.10 14.57 -21.18
C THR A 66 -1.68 14.36 -20.64
N GLY A 67 -1.53 13.71 -19.48
CA GLY A 67 -0.21 13.56 -18.85
C GLY A 67 -0.13 13.89 -17.37
N ASP A 68 -0.96 14.81 -16.87
CA ASP A 68 -0.81 15.37 -15.52
C ASP A 68 -1.16 14.39 -14.39
N ASN A 69 -1.92 13.34 -14.69
CA ASN A 69 -2.40 12.37 -13.70
C ASN A 69 -2.16 10.92 -14.13
N ILE A 70 -0.96 10.62 -14.62
CA ILE A 70 -0.60 9.26 -15.04
C ILE A 70 -0.08 8.44 -13.86
N ARG A 71 -0.70 7.28 -13.63
CA ARG A 71 -0.14 6.18 -12.84
C ARG A 71 0.41 5.12 -13.79
N THR A 72 1.69 4.83 -13.66
CA THR A 72 2.38 3.74 -14.36
C THR A 72 2.91 2.78 -13.32
N ASP A 73 2.71 1.47 -13.51
CA ASP A 73 3.28 0.43 -12.67
C ASP A 73 3.76 -0.71 -13.58
N VAL A 74 5.06 -0.98 -13.57
CA VAL A 74 5.70 -1.96 -14.45
C VAL A 74 6.55 -2.90 -13.60
N GLY A 75 6.34 -4.20 -13.79
CA GLY A 75 7.17 -5.24 -13.21
C GLY A 75 7.93 -6.00 -14.30
N VAL A 76 9.25 -6.07 -14.17
CA VAL A 76 10.10 -6.93 -15.00
C VAL A 76 10.75 -7.97 -14.11
N ARG A 77 10.61 -9.24 -14.45
CA ARG A 77 11.13 -10.35 -13.68
C ARG A 77 12.09 -11.18 -14.51
N TYR A 78 13.17 -11.60 -13.87
CA TYR A 78 14.12 -12.58 -14.37
C TYR A 78 14.06 -13.83 -13.50
N GLN A 79 13.68 -14.95 -14.10
CA GLN A 79 13.68 -16.26 -13.45
C GLN A 79 15.05 -16.92 -13.68
N PHE A 80 15.86 -17.03 -12.62
CA PHE A 80 17.19 -17.65 -12.68
C PHE A 80 17.13 -19.18 -12.68
N SER A 81 16.17 -19.74 -11.94
CA SER A 81 15.86 -21.17 -11.85
C SER A 81 14.43 -21.34 -11.35
N GLU A 82 13.88 -22.56 -11.28
CA GLU A 82 12.55 -22.79 -10.67
C GLU A 82 12.41 -22.24 -9.23
N SER A 83 13.53 -22.07 -8.52
CA SER A 83 13.57 -21.70 -7.11
C SER A 83 14.12 -20.30 -6.83
N THR A 84 14.57 -19.56 -7.85
CA THR A 84 15.27 -18.29 -7.66
C THR A 84 14.84 -17.27 -8.71
N PHE A 85 14.50 -16.07 -8.27
CA PHE A 85 14.13 -14.97 -9.17
C PHE A 85 14.60 -13.62 -8.64
N GLY A 86 14.70 -12.68 -9.58
CA GLY A 86 14.85 -11.25 -9.28
C GLY A 86 13.79 -10.47 -10.06
N ARG A 87 13.27 -9.40 -9.46
CA ARG A 87 12.27 -8.52 -10.04
C ARG A 87 12.69 -7.07 -9.86
N LEU A 88 12.47 -6.29 -10.90
CA LEU A 88 12.55 -4.84 -10.90
C LEU A 88 11.14 -4.30 -11.06
N ARG A 89 10.74 -3.38 -10.18
CA ARG A 89 9.48 -2.66 -10.29
C ARG A 89 9.77 -1.18 -10.49
N PHE A 90 8.94 -0.56 -11.30
CA PHE A 90 8.85 0.88 -11.44
C PHE A 90 7.41 1.32 -11.22
N LYS A 91 7.19 2.26 -10.31
CA LYS A 91 5.86 2.80 -10.02
C LYS A 91 5.86 4.33 -9.97
N THR A 92 4.79 4.92 -10.49
CA THR A 92 4.42 6.32 -10.32
C THR A 92 3.00 6.41 -9.75
N ASP A 93 2.76 7.25 -8.74
CA ASP A 93 1.41 7.49 -8.21
C ASP A 93 1.10 9.00 -8.11
N PRO A 94 0.18 9.53 -8.93
CA PRO A 94 -0.18 10.95 -8.94
C PRO A 94 -1.12 11.34 -7.78
N VAL A 95 -1.70 10.38 -7.04
CA VAL A 95 -2.52 10.64 -5.86
C VAL A 95 -1.65 10.91 -4.65
N GLU A 96 -0.50 10.26 -4.56
CA GLU A 96 0.50 10.52 -3.53
C GLU A 96 1.23 11.84 -3.81
N ASN A 97 1.34 12.31 -5.07
CA ASN A 97 2.09 13.53 -5.41
C ASN A 97 1.57 14.26 -6.65
N ARG A 98 1.13 15.51 -6.47
CA ARG A 98 0.59 16.37 -7.55
C ARG A 98 1.61 17.31 -8.20
N GLU A 99 2.78 17.52 -7.60
CA GLU A 99 3.79 18.42 -8.16
C GLU A 99 5.18 17.78 -8.21
N SER A 100 5.81 17.87 -9.38
CA SER A 100 7.21 17.58 -9.67
C SER A 100 7.60 16.09 -9.65
N SER A 101 8.42 15.71 -10.63
CA SER A 101 9.00 14.38 -10.90
C SER A 101 9.96 13.85 -9.81
N LYS A 102 9.62 14.00 -8.52
CA LYS A 102 10.33 13.43 -7.36
C LYS A 102 9.99 11.94 -7.13
N THR A 103 9.24 11.29 -8.02
CA THR A 103 8.33 10.19 -7.66
C THR A 103 8.37 8.98 -8.60
N SER A 104 9.58 8.56 -8.96
CA SER A 104 9.82 7.24 -9.52
C SER A 104 10.30 6.31 -8.40
N GLU A 105 9.42 5.42 -7.97
CA GLU A 105 9.75 4.37 -7.01
C GLU A 105 10.34 3.20 -7.78
N PHE A 106 11.59 2.85 -7.48
CA PHE A 106 12.25 1.67 -8.01
C PHE A 106 12.41 0.65 -6.89
N GLU A 107 11.78 -0.52 -7.05
CA GLU A 107 11.92 -1.63 -6.12
C GLU A 107 12.74 -2.75 -6.80
N ILE A 108 13.69 -3.32 -6.05
CA ILE A 108 14.43 -4.51 -6.44
C ILE A 108 14.07 -5.60 -5.46
N LEU A 109 13.36 -6.61 -5.96
CA LEU A 109 12.93 -7.75 -5.17
C LEU A 109 13.71 -8.99 -5.60
N ALA A 110 14.18 -9.78 -4.63
CA ALA A 110 14.82 -11.06 -4.89
C ALA A 110 14.20 -12.14 -4.01
N GLY A 111 13.97 -13.31 -4.59
CA GLY A 111 13.41 -14.45 -3.88
C GLY A 111 14.16 -15.75 -4.16
N HIS A 112 14.26 -16.59 -3.13
CA HIS A 112 14.89 -17.90 -3.21
C HIS A 112 14.15 -18.92 -2.34
N SER A 113 13.95 -20.13 -2.86
CA SER A 113 13.40 -21.25 -2.10
C SER A 113 14.36 -22.43 -2.04
N THR A 114 14.51 -23.04 -0.86
CA THR A 114 15.34 -24.23 -0.67
C THR A 114 14.70 -25.16 0.36
N GLY A 115 14.37 -26.39 -0.08
CA GLY A 115 13.58 -27.31 0.72
C GLY A 115 12.24 -26.70 1.14
N ASN A 116 12.01 -26.64 2.46
CA ASN A 116 10.81 -26.06 3.06
C ASN A 116 10.93 -24.56 3.36
N TRP A 117 12.06 -23.93 3.01
CA TRP A 117 12.31 -22.52 3.29
C TRP A 117 12.09 -21.66 2.05
N LYS A 118 11.46 -20.49 2.21
CA LYS A 118 11.36 -19.44 1.20
C LYS A 118 11.85 -18.13 1.81
N PHE A 119 12.62 -17.38 1.06
CA PHE A 119 13.18 -16.08 1.45
C PHE A 119 12.82 -15.08 0.37
N GLN A 120 12.34 -13.91 0.77
CA GLN A 120 12.09 -12.79 -0.13
C GLN A 120 12.59 -11.51 0.53
N GLY A 121 13.34 -10.72 -0.23
CA GLY A 121 13.88 -9.45 0.22
C GLY A 121 13.59 -8.35 -0.79
N ASP A 122 13.28 -7.17 -0.28
CA ASP A 122 12.91 -6.00 -1.04
C ASP A 122 13.84 -4.83 -0.72
N VAL A 123 14.28 -4.13 -1.76
CA VAL A 123 15.21 -3.01 -1.70
C VAL A 123 14.60 -1.86 -2.47
N GLU A 124 14.47 -0.72 -1.82
CA GLU A 124 13.95 0.50 -2.43
C GLU A 124 15.11 1.43 -2.84
N VAL A 125 14.98 2.02 -4.01
CA VAL A 125 15.86 3.09 -4.50
C VAL A 125 15.03 4.36 -4.64
N LYS A 126 15.28 5.33 -3.76
CA LYS A 126 14.65 6.66 -3.82
C LYS A 126 15.55 7.62 -4.57
N MET A 127 14.95 8.35 -5.50
CA MET A 127 15.62 9.44 -6.20
C MET A 127 15.14 10.78 -5.63
N ASN A 128 16.06 11.71 -5.40
CA ASN A 128 15.82 13.05 -4.84
C ASN A 128 15.44 13.07 -3.35
N ASP A 129 16.07 12.24 -2.51
CA ASP A 129 15.87 12.20 -1.05
C ASP A 129 16.56 13.35 -0.28
N GLY A 130 16.96 14.41 -1.00
CA GLY A 130 17.70 15.55 -0.46
C GLY A 130 16.81 16.49 0.35
N ASN A 131 17.28 16.87 1.54
CA ASN A 131 16.62 17.77 2.47
C ASN A 131 16.38 19.16 1.81
N ASP A 132 15.11 19.54 1.64
CA ASP A 132 14.65 20.77 0.95
C ASP A 132 14.86 22.06 1.80
N THR A 133 16.02 22.17 2.47
CA THR A 133 16.37 23.31 3.34
C THR A 133 17.30 24.33 2.68
N SER A 134 17.85 24.02 1.51
CA SER A 134 18.65 24.95 0.72
C SER A 134 18.39 24.65 -0.75
N GLY A 135 17.84 25.62 -1.49
CA GLY A 135 17.41 25.48 -2.88
C GLY A 135 18.50 25.23 -3.92
N ASP A 136 19.51 24.42 -3.60
CA ASP A 136 20.66 24.07 -4.44
C ASP A 136 21.13 22.60 -4.22
N SER A 137 20.30 21.72 -3.67
CA SER A 137 20.68 20.30 -3.52
C SER A 137 20.24 19.47 -4.72
N ALA A 138 21.21 19.12 -5.58
CA ALA A 138 21.06 18.14 -6.63
C ALA A 138 20.59 16.78 -6.08
N GLY A 139 19.74 16.10 -6.83
CA GLY A 139 19.07 14.85 -6.47
C GLY A 139 19.96 13.75 -5.88
N GLU A 140 19.81 13.50 -4.58
CA GLU A 140 20.46 12.38 -3.90
C GLU A 140 19.70 11.08 -4.22
N ILE A 141 20.45 10.02 -4.54
CA ILE A 141 19.91 8.66 -4.68
C ILE A 141 20.20 7.92 -3.37
N SER A 142 19.16 7.51 -2.65
CA SER A 142 19.30 6.63 -1.49
C SER A 142 18.90 5.21 -1.88
N VAL A 143 19.67 4.24 -1.39
CA VAL A 143 19.43 2.80 -1.58
C VAL A 143 19.35 2.17 -0.20
N GLY A 144 18.25 1.50 0.11
CA GLY A 144 18.03 0.90 1.41
C GLY A 144 17.09 -0.29 1.33
N LEU A 145 17.06 -1.08 2.41
CA LEU A 145 15.98 -2.04 2.60
C LEU A 145 14.67 -1.25 2.69
N ASP A 146 13.63 -1.72 2.01
CA ASP A 146 12.30 -1.17 2.18
C ASP A 146 11.80 -1.55 3.59
N LEU A 147 11.77 -0.54 4.48
CA LEU A 147 11.44 -0.71 5.89
C LEU A 147 9.93 -0.77 6.16
N ASP A 148 9.09 -0.60 5.15
CA ASP A 148 7.64 -0.84 5.21
C ASP A 148 7.16 -1.92 4.21
N SER A 149 8.11 -2.68 3.63
CA SER A 149 7.84 -3.75 2.68
C SER A 149 6.91 -4.83 3.23
N GLU A 150 5.81 -5.04 2.52
CA GLU A 150 4.90 -6.19 2.69
C GLU A 150 5.44 -7.44 1.97
N LEU A 151 6.50 -7.28 1.18
CA LEU A 151 7.07 -8.31 0.30
C LEU A 151 8.32 -8.95 0.87
N THR A 152 8.96 -8.34 1.87
CA THR A 152 10.08 -8.99 2.57
C THR A 152 9.56 -10.01 3.57
N PHE A 153 9.96 -11.28 3.44
CA PHE A 153 9.59 -12.31 4.39
C PHE A 153 10.56 -13.50 4.42
N ILE A 154 10.46 -14.27 5.51
CA ILE A 154 11.02 -15.63 5.64
C ILE A 154 9.87 -16.57 5.90
N GLU A 155 9.71 -17.61 5.10
CA GLU A 155 8.65 -18.61 5.24
C GLU A 155 9.24 -20.00 5.45
N TYR A 156 8.63 -20.76 6.35
CA TYR A 156 8.85 -22.18 6.54
C TYR A 156 7.55 -22.95 6.28
N ASP A 157 7.54 -23.76 5.24
CA ASP A 157 6.37 -24.42 4.67
C ASP A 157 6.44 -25.94 4.93
N VAL A 158 5.66 -26.43 5.90
CA VAL A 158 5.57 -27.84 6.27
C VAL A 158 4.10 -28.25 6.33
N LYS A 159 3.60 -28.69 5.18
CA LYS A 159 2.19 -29.03 4.99
C LYS A 159 1.63 -29.93 6.12
N PRO A 160 0.41 -29.65 6.60
CA PRO A 160 -0.50 -28.60 6.11
C PRO A 160 -0.24 -27.19 6.67
N VAL A 161 0.86 -26.98 7.42
CA VAL A 161 1.12 -25.74 8.14
C VAL A 161 2.25 -24.95 7.50
N ASP A 162 2.14 -23.63 7.48
CA ASP A 162 3.25 -22.75 7.13
C ASP A 162 3.39 -21.63 8.16
N ILE A 163 4.63 -21.17 8.36
CA ILE A 163 4.94 -20.05 9.24
C ILE A 163 5.70 -19.02 8.43
N LYS A 164 5.22 -17.78 8.42
CA LYS A 164 5.84 -16.66 7.73
C LYS A 164 6.18 -15.54 8.70
N PHE A 165 7.42 -15.09 8.65
CA PHE A 165 7.92 -13.94 9.40
C PHE A 165 8.10 -12.76 8.46
N TYR A 166 7.49 -11.63 8.81
CA TYR A 166 7.59 -10.37 8.12
C TYR A 166 8.38 -9.37 8.99
N PRO A 167 9.64 -9.06 8.65
CA PRO A 167 10.50 -8.22 9.48
C PRO A 167 10.13 -6.73 9.48
N TYR A 168 9.31 -6.27 8.53
CA TYR A 168 9.00 -4.85 8.34
C TYR A 168 7.50 -4.58 8.41
N ASN A 169 6.72 -5.29 7.59
CA ASN A 169 5.28 -5.13 7.53
C ASN A 169 4.62 -6.50 7.32
N PHE A 170 3.84 -6.97 8.29
CA PHE A 170 3.08 -8.22 8.18
C PHE A 170 1.85 -8.16 7.26
N ASN A 171 1.95 -7.34 6.22
CA ASN A 171 0.99 -7.13 5.14
C ASN A 171 -0.33 -6.54 5.64
N GLY A 172 -0.27 -5.22 5.88
CA GLY A 172 -1.33 -4.42 6.48
C GLY A 172 -2.35 -3.84 5.51
N ARG A 173 -2.08 -3.88 4.20
CA ARG A 173 -3.01 -3.46 3.15
C ARG A 173 -3.91 -4.62 2.73
N VAL A 174 -5.20 -4.33 2.56
CA VAL A 174 -6.20 -5.33 2.16
C VAL A 174 -7.15 -4.75 1.12
N GLY A 175 -7.88 -5.63 0.42
CA GLY A 175 -8.90 -5.29 -0.57
C GLY A 175 -8.36 -5.31 -2.00
N ARG A 176 -9.21 -5.66 -2.96
CA ARG A 176 -8.83 -5.76 -4.40
C ARG A 176 -9.35 -4.56 -5.19
N GLN A 177 -10.67 -4.41 -5.25
CA GLN A 177 -11.39 -3.26 -5.77
C GLN A 177 -11.31 -2.09 -4.79
N PHE A 178 -11.34 -2.35 -3.48
CA PHE A 178 -11.22 -1.33 -2.44
C PHE A 178 -9.89 -1.44 -1.70
N LYS A 179 -8.80 -1.10 -2.39
CA LYS A 179 -7.45 -1.10 -1.80
C LYS A 179 -7.39 -0.11 -0.63
N THR A 180 -7.30 -0.64 0.58
CA THR A 180 -7.23 0.18 1.78
C THR A 180 -5.85 0.80 1.95
N TRP A 181 -5.79 1.84 2.77
CA TRP A 181 -4.51 2.26 3.35
C TRP A 181 -3.92 1.14 4.20
N ASP A 182 -2.62 1.22 4.46
CA ASP A 182 -1.93 0.27 5.34
C ASP A 182 -2.42 0.46 6.78
N VAL A 183 -3.16 -0.54 7.28
CA VAL A 183 -3.72 -0.52 8.64
C VAL A 183 -2.62 -0.56 9.70
N THR A 184 -1.45 -1.09 9.37
CA THR A 184 -0.37 -1.35 10.32
C THR A 184 0.62 -0.20 10.42
N ARG A 185 0.41 0.86 9.63
CA ARG A 185 1.24 2.05 9.62
C ARG A 185 1.01 2.90 10.86
N LEU A 186 2.10 3.23 11.54
CA LEU A 186 2.16 4.03 12.74
C LEU A 186 2.91 5.32 12.44
N TYR A 187 2.34 6.44 12.84
CA TYR A 187 2.96 7.76 12.89
C TYR A 187 3.21 8.14 14.34
N PHE A 188 4.44 8.46 14.69
CA PHE A 188 4.81 8.82 16.06
C PHE A 188 5.81 9.96 16.06
N VAL A 189 5.86 10.70 17.17
CA VAL A 189 6.77 11.84 17.30
C VAL A 189 8.13 11.32 17.77
N GLU A 190 9.16 11.60 16.98
CA GLU A 190 10.56 11.41 17.35
C GLU A 190 11.15 12.73 17.90
N GLY A 191 12.17 12.63 18.76
CA GLY A 191 12.85 13.79 19.36
C GLY A 191 12.33 14.22 20.74
N ALA A 192 11.20 13.68 21.18
CA ALA A 192 10.64 13.88 22.52
C ALA A 192 10.45 15.37 22.93
N PRO A 193 9.78 16.21 22.12
CA PRO A 193 9.62 17.63 22.44
C PRO A 193 8.78 17.83 23.71
N ASN A 194 9.10 18.89 24.46
CA ASN A 194 8.31 19.25 25.65
C ASN A 194 7.01 19.98 25.28
N THR A 195 6.99 20.67 24.14
CA THR A 195 5.87 21.45 23.63
C THR A 195 5.56 21.03 22.21
N PHE A 196 4.31 20.70 21.91
CA PHE A 196 3.85 20.49 20.55
C PHE A 196 3.52 21.84 19.92
N SER A 197 4.31 22.23 18.93
CA SER A 197 4.16 23.49 18.19
C SER A 197 3.77 23.22 16.73
N THR A 198 3.13 24.19 16.08
CA THR A 198 2.76 24.15 14.65
C THR A 198 3.94 23.90 13.73
N SER A 199 5.13 24.28 14.20
CA SER A 199 6.40 24.05 13.52
C SER A 199 7.33 23.29 14.46
N PRO A 200 8.18 22.39 13.96
CA PRO A 200 9.22 21.82 14.79
C PRO A 200 10.10 22.96 15.33
N THR A 201 10.30 22.97 16.64
CA THR A 201 11.12 23.90 17.42
C THR A 201 12.56 23.41 17.60
N GLY A 202 12.82 22.14 17.31
CA GLY A 202 14.12 21.50 17.32
C GLY A 202 14.22 20.37 16.30
N GLY A 203 14.86 19.26 16.69
CA GLY A 203 15.07 18.07 15.85
C GLY A 203 13.89 17.10 15.82
N GLU A 204 12.75 17.47 16.40
CA GLU A 204 11.54 16.63 16.38
C GLU A 204 10.96 16.50 14.97
N LYS A 205 10.41 15.30 14.71
CA LYS A 205 9.73 14.99 13.45
C LYS A 205 8.65 13.94 13.70
N ILE A 206 7.72 13.85 12.76
CA ILE A 206 6.87 12.66 12.65
C ILE A 206 7.69 11.60 11.93
N ALA A 207 7.90 10.49 12.63
CA ALA A 207 8.47 9.28 12.07
C ALA A 207 7.36 8.29 11.77
N GLN A 208 7.56 7.49 10.72
CA GLN A 208 6.65 6.44 10.32
C GLN A 208 7.31 5.07 10.37
N LYS A 209 6.49 4.05 10.64
CA LYS A 209 6.88 2.63 10.51
C LYS A 209 5.66 1.74 10.46
N THR A 210 5.85 0.48 10.09
CA THR A 210 4.80 -0.54 10.09
C THR A 210 5.02 -1.57 11.21
N ILE A 211 4.02 -2.43 11.42
CA ILE A 211 4.12 -3.49 12.44
C ILE A 211 4.72 -4.74 11.79
N PRO A 212 5.89 -5.22 12.23
CA PRO A 212 6.41 -6.53 11.83
C PRO A 212 5.72 -7.65 12.61
N GLY A 213 5.77 -8.88 12.11
CA GLY A 213 5.06 -9.97 12.77
C GLY A 213 5.22 -11.35 12.16
N PHE A 214 4.51 -12.29 12.75
CA PHE A 214 4.41 -13.68 12.30
C PHE A 214 3.01 -13.96 11.78
N GLU A 215 2.91 -14.80 10.77
CA GLU A 215 1.68 -15.38 10.25
C GLU A 215 1.78 -16.91 10.30
N LEU A 216 0.75 -17.56 10.81
CA LEU A 216 0.56 -19.00 10.81
C LEU A 216 -0.53 -19.32 9.78
N GLY A 217 -0.21 -20.18 8.84
CA GLY A 217 -1.13 -20.70 7.83
C GLY A 217 -1.49 -22.16 8.04
N TYR A 218 -2.71 -22.50 7.65
CA TYR A 218 -3.18 -23.87 7.53
C TYR A 218 -3.81 -24.06 6.15
N SER A 219 -3.23 -24.99 5.38
CA SER A 219 -3.61 -25.26 4.00
C SER A 219 -4.43 -26.55 3.92
N PHE A 220 -5.66 -26.42 3.45
CA PHE A 220 -6.60 -27.51 3.22
C PHE A 220 -6.34 -28.22 1.88
N SER A 221 -5.54 -27.60 1.01
CA SER A 221 -5.07 -28.16 -0.26
C SER A 221 -3.54 -28.20 -0.31
N SER A 222 -3.00 -29.08 -1.15
CA SER A 222 -1.55 -29.25 -1.32
C SER A 222 -0.89 -28.12 -2.09
N ASP A 223 -1.65 -27.22 -2.71
CA ASP A 223 -1.17 -26.09 -3.51
C ASP A 223 -1.34 -24.74 -2.78
N HIS A 224 -1.79 -24.75 -1.52
CA HIS A 224 -2.11 -23.55 -0.71
C HIS A 224 -3.24 -22.67 -1.29
N LEU A 225 -3.90 -23.12 -2.35
CA LEU A 225 -5.02 -22.40 -2.95
C LEU A 225 -6.24 -22.35 -2.01
N ASN A 226 -6.34 -23.28 -1.06
CA ASN A 226 -7.31 -23.25 0.02
C ASN A 226 -6.58 -23.14 1.37
N ARG A 227 -6.47 -21.93 1.93
CA ARG A 227 -5.66 -21.64 3.11
C ARG A 227 -6.35 -20.65 4.05
N ALA A 228 -6.43 -21.01 5.33
CA ALA A 228 -6.74 -20.09 6.41
C ALA A 228 -5.44 -19.60 7.07
N TYR A 229 -5.42 -18.37 7.56
CA TYR A 229 -4.26 -17.83 8.25
C TYR A 229 -4.62 -16.85 9.36
N MET A 230 -3.70 -16.72 10.31
CA MET A 230 -3.75 -15.71 11.36
C MET A 230 -2.35 -15.20 11.65
N GLY A 231 -2.23 -13.95 12.06
CA GLY A 231 -0.96 -13.32 12.37
C GLY A 231 -1.02 -12.36 13.54
N ILE A 232 0.14 -12.18 14.17
CA ILE A 232 0.35 -11.25 15.27
C ILE A 232 1.67 -10.51 15.05
N GLY A 233 1.65 -9.21 15.32
CA GLY A 233 2.80 -8.35 15.20
C GLY A 233 2.96 -7.43 16.41
N LEU A 234 4.18 -6.93 16.61
CA LEU A 234 4.53 -6.05 17.73
C LEU A 234 5.44 -4.93 17.23
N ALA A 235 5.12 -3.70 17.62
CA ALA A 235 5.95 -2.54 17.36
C ALA A 235 6.01 -1.63 18.59
N SER A 236 7.17 -1.01 18.83
CA SER A 236 7.32 0.00 19.88
C SER A 236 7.40 1.42 19.33
N TYR A 237 6.75 2.39 19.95
CA TYR A 237 6.75 3.78 19.49
C TYR A 237 6.93 4.72 20.68
N LEU A 238 7.33 5.95 20.40
CA LEU A 238 7.49 6.97 21.43
C LEU A 238 6.17 7.75 21.57
N TYR A 239 5.69 7.92 22.80
CA TYR A 239 4.47 8.70 23.08
C TYR A 239 4.57 9.43 24.42
N PRO A 240 3.91 10.60 24.58
CA PRO A 240 3.83 11.29 25.86
C PRO A 240 3.18 10.43 26.94
N SER A 241 3.82 10.36 28.10
CA SER A 241 3.40 9.51 29.23
C SER A 241 2.65 10.28 30.33
N ASN A 242 2.42 11.57 30.12
CA ASN A 242 1.66 12.41 31.05
C ASN A 242 0.19 11.94 31.08
N GLU A 243 -0.38 11.73 32.28
CA GLU A 243 -1.78 11.30 32.43
C GLU A 243 -2.79 12.27 31.80
N ASN A 244 -2.44 13.56 31.74
CA ASN A 244 -3.27 14.61 31.16
C ASN A 244 -2.87 14.99 29.73
N PHE A 245 -1.99 14.22 29.07
CA PHE A 245 -1.61 14.54 27.70
C PHE A 245 -2.84 14.47 26.78
N ASN A 246 -3.13 15.59 26.14
CA ASN A 246 -4.18 15.68 25.16
C ASN A 246 -3.64 16.32 23.89
N ILE A 247 -3.52 15.53 22.83
CA ILE A 247 -3.12 16.01 21.51
C ILE A 247 -4.12 17.02 20.91
N PHE A 248 -5.34 17.12 21.46
CA PHE A 248 -6.34 18.14 21.10
C PHE A 248 -6.17 19.47 21.84
N ASP A 249 -5.17 19.62 22.72
CA ASP A 249 -5.00 20.87 23.45
C ASP A 249 -4.64 22.03 22.51
N GLN A 250 -5.58 22.98 22.34
CA GLN A 250 -5.41 24.12 21.46
C GLN A 250 -4.35 25.12 21.95
N ALA A 251 -3.97 25.06 23.23
CA ALA A 251 -2.85 25.85 23.76
C ALA A 251 -1.47 25.25 23.40
N GLY A 252 -1.46 24.10 22.71
CA GLY A 252 -0.27 23.33 22.38
C GLY A 252 -0.09 22.20 23.39
N PRO A 253 -0.23 20.92 22.98
CA PRO A 253 -0.04 19.79 23.89
C PRO A 253 1.31 19.85 24.59
N GLN A 254 1.31 19.75 25.92
CA GLN A 254 2.53 19.74 26.73
C GLN A 254 2.89 18.30 27.12
N SER A 255 4.17 17.97 27.01
CA SER A 255 4.72 16.69 27.42
C SER A 255 5.91 16.93 28.33
N ASP A 256 5.85 16.44 29.56
CA ASP A 256 6.97 16.53 30.50
C ASP A 256 7.79 15.23 30.51
N ARG A 257 7.24 14.16 29.94
CA ARG A 257 7.85 12.84 29.93
C ARG A 257 7.38 12.01 28.74
N TRP A 258 8.33 11.37 28.10
CA TRP A 258 8.09 10.43 27.01
C TRP A 258 8.38 8.99 27.45
N SER A 259 7.54 8.05 27.02
CA SER A 259 7.77 6.62 27.22
C SER A 259 7.74 5.89 25.88
N ARG A 260 8.49 4.79 25.84
CA ARG A 260 8.37 3.81 24.76
C ARG A 260 7.17 2.93 25.08
N ASN A 261 6.13 3.04 24.27
CA ASN A 261 4.92 2.24 24.35
C ASN A 261 4.98 1.11 23.31
N GLU A 262 4.10 0.13 23.47
CA GLU A 262 3.97 -1.01 22.57
C GLU A 262 2.57 -1.06 21.96
N THR A 263 2.50 -1.49 20.70
CA THR A 263 1.26 -1.78 19.99
C THR A 263 1.31 -3.17 19.40
N TYR A 264 0.15 -3.83 19.37
CA TYR A 264 -0.03 -5.15 18.80
C TYR A 264 -0.92 -5.06 17.55
N GLY A 265 -0.44 -5.64 16.47
CA GLY A 265 -1.18 -5.83 15.24
C GLY A 265 -1.72 -7.26 15.15
N TYR A 266 -2.89 -7.42 14.56
CA TYR A 266 -3.54 -8.70 14.33
C TYR A 266 -3.97 -8.81 12.88
N LYS A 267 -3.83 -10.00 12.31
CA LYS A 267 -4.28 -10.33 10.97
C LYS A 267 -4.99 -11.68 10.98
N LEU A 268 -6.03 -11.82 10.18
CA LEU A 268 -6.70 -13.09 9.91
C LEU A 268 -7.19 -13.08 8.47
N GLY A 269 -7.32 -14.26 7.87
CA GLY A 269 -7.92 -14.35 6.56
C GLY A 269 -8.03 -15.77 6.04
N TYR A 270 -8.63 -15.85 4.87
CA TYR A 270 -8.92 -17.09 4.19
C TYR A 270 -8.92 -16.87 2.69
N ASN A 271 -8.20 -17.73 1.98
CA ASN A 271 -8.12 -17.73 0.52
C ASN A 271 -8.61 -19.09 0.01
N TYR A 272 -9.42 -19.07 -1.04
CA TYR A 272 -9.86 -20.24 -1.79
C TYR A 272 -9.79 -19.94 -3.28
N HIS A 273 -8.90 -20.60 -4.02
CA HIS A 273 -8.74 -20.43 -5.46
C HIS A 273 -9.01 -21.76 -6.17
N GLY A 274 -10.23 -21.95 -6.65
CA GLY A 274 -10.61 -23.03 -7.55
C GLY A 274 -10.64 -22.58 -9.01
N GLU A 275 -10.94 -23.49 -9.94
CA GLU A 275 -11.00 -23.19 -11.38
C GLU A 275 -12.08 -22.14 -11.72
N ASP A 276 -13.27 -22.30 -11.14
CA ASP A 276 -14.44 -21.45 -11.42
C ASP A 276 -14.76 -20.45 -10.29
N LEU A 277 -14.09 -20.55 -9.14
CA LEU A 277 -14.42 -19.74 -7.97
C LEU A 277 -13.16 -19.35 -7.21
N GLN A 278 -13.00 -18.05 -7.02
CA GLN A 278 -11.99 -17.44 -6.17
C GLN A 278 -12.68 -16.69 -5.04
N ILE A 279 -12.21 -16.89 -3.81
CA ILE A 279 -12.63 -16.17 -2.61
C ILE A 279 -11.37 -15.72 -1.88
N ASP A 280 -11.31 -14.44 -1.54
CA ASP A 280 -10.27 -13.90 -0.68
C ASP A 280 -10.92 -13.08 0.41
N SER A 281 -10.57 -13.37 1.66
CA SER A 281 -11.02 -12.60 2.81
C SER A 281 -9.84 -12.29 3.71
N GLY A 282 -9.88 -11.10 4.28
CA GLY A 282 -8.85 -10.64 5.19
C GLY A 282 -9.45 -9.73 6.24
N TYR A 283 -8.79 -9.63 7.38
CA TYR A 283 -9.04 -8.61 8.37
C TYR A 283 -7.73 -8.28 9.08
N VAL A 284 -7.38 -7.00 9.10
CA VAL A 284 -6.21 -6.45 9.77
C VAL A 284 -6.67 -5.40 10.76
N ALA A 285 -6.09 -5.38 11.95
CA ALA A 285 -6.36 -4.37 12.96
C ALA A 285 -5.16 -4.19 13.91
N PHE A 286 -5.12 -3.09 14.65
CA PHE A 286 -4.19 -2.91 15.77
C PHE A 286 -4.80 -2.10 16.91
N ASN A 287 -4.20 -2.14 18.10
CA ASN A 287 -4.85 -1.73 19.35
C ASN A 287 -4.51 -0.31 19.86
N LYS A 288 -3.64 0.45 19.20
CA LYS A 288 -3.14 1.76 19.69
C LYS A 288 -3.37 2.94 18.74
N SER A 289 -4.43 2.91 17.95
CA SER A 289 -4.69 3.94 16.93
C SER A 289 -4.89 5.36 17.49
N ALA A 290 -5.23 5.47 18.79
CA ALA A 290 -5.34 6.75 19.50
C ALA A 290 -3.99 7.40 19.84
N GLU A 291 -2.87 6.68 19.74
CA GLU A 291 -1.53 7.15 20.09
C GLU A 291 -0.58 7.20 18.88
N THR A 292 -0.93 6.56 17.77
CA THR A 292 -0.03 6.31 16.64
C THR A 292 -0.40 7.04 15.36
N GLY A 293 -1.26 8.06 15.42
CA GLY A 293 -1.58 8.91 14.27
C GLY A 293 -2.13 8.19 13.03
N SER A 294 -2.48 6.91 13.14
CA SER A 294 -2.80 6.05 12.00
C SER A 294 -4.14 6.42 11.37
N LEU A 295 -4.20 6.35 10.04
CA LEU A 295 -5.41 6.70 9.29
C LEU A 295 -6.55 5.68 9.47
N LEU A 296 -6.20 4.39 9.52
CA LEU A 296 -7.11 3.28 9.77
C LEU A 296 -6.74 2.58 11.08
N GLN A 297 -7.73 2.13 11.82
CA GLN A 297 -7.56 1.20 12.96
C GLN A 297 -7.74 -0.25 12.52
N ALA A 298 -8.65 -0.49 11.57
CA ALA A 298 -8.97 -1.81 11.07
C ALA A 298 -9.51 -1.75 9.64
N ALA A 299 -9.29 -2.81 8.88
CA ALA A 299 -9.93 -3.03 7.60
C ALA A 299 -10.15 -4.52 7.35
N GLY A 300 -11.17 -4.87 6.57
CA GLY A 300 -11.44 -6.25 6.20
C GLY A 300 -12.29 -6.38 4.94
N PRO A 301 -11.73 -6.94 3.85
CA PRO A 301 -12.48 -7.27 2.66
C PRO A 301 -12.99 -8.70 2.67
N ILE A 302 -14.07 -8.91 1.93
CA ILE A 302 -14.47 -10.21 1.37
C ILE A 302 -14.64 -10.00 -0.12
N TYR A 303 -13.80 -10.66 -0.90
CA TYR A 303 -13.83 -10.68 -2.35
C TYR A 303 -14.25 -12.06 -2.84
N ALA A 304 -15.04 -12.09 -3.90
CA ALA A 304 -15.38 -13.30 -4.61
C ALA A 304 -15.41 -13.05 -6.12
N LEU A 305 -14.88 -14.00 -6.89
CA LEU A 305 -14.96 -14.05 -8.34
C LEU A 305 -15.44 -15.44 -8.75
N GLY A 306 -16.56 -15.49 -9.47
CA GLY A 306 -17.13 -16.72 -10.01
C GLY A 306 -17.18 -16.68 -11.53
N ARG A 307 -16.89 -17.82 -12.16
CA ARG A 307 -17.07 -18.05 -13.59
C ARG A 307 -18.19 -19.07 -13.81
N LEU A 308 -19.12 -18.74 -14.69
CA LEU A 308 -20.25 -19.57 -15.07
C LEU A 308 -20.31 -19.61 -16.60
N SER A 309 -19.56 -20.53 -17.20
CA SER A 309 -19.34 -20.57 -18.65
C SER A 309 -18.77 -19.24 -19.15
N THR A 310 -19.53 -18.47 -19.94
CA THR A 310 -19.10 -17.16 -20.45
C THR A 310 -19.42 -16.01 -19.49
N VAL A 311 -20.10 -16.24 -18.37
CA VAL A 311 -20.45 -15.17 -17.41
C VAL A 311 -19.40 -15.11 -16.31
N ILE A 312 -18.89 -13.90 -16.06
CA ILE A 312 -17.97 -13.62 -14.94
C ILE A 312 -18.69 -12.72 -13.94
N ILE A 313 -18.71 -13.11 -12.68
CA ILE A 313 -19.30 -12.35 -11.58
C ILE A 313 -18.21 -12.05 -10.58
N GLU A 314 -17.92 -10.79 -10.35
CA GLU A 314 -16.92 -10.33 -9.40
C GLU A 314 -17.57 -9.41 -8.38
N GLY A 315 -17.35 -9.64 -7.09
CA GLY A 315 -17.91 -8.82 -6.03
C GLY A 315 -16.92 -8.62 -4.89
N GLU A 316 -16.95 -7.43 -4.30
CA GLU A 316 -16.20 -7.16 -3.08
C GLU A 316 -17.04 -6.36 -2.10
N ILE A 317 -17.02 -6.77 -0.84
CA ILE A 317 -17.48 -5.98 0.29
C ILE A 317 -16.25 -5.64 1.13
N CYS A 318 -16.02 -4.36 1.38
CA CYS A 318 -14.89 -3.92 2.19
C CYS A 318 -15.38 -3.12 3.40
N TYR A 319 -14.90 -3.50 4.57
CA TYR A 319 -15.08 -2.79 5.83
C TYR A 319 -13.84 -1.99 6.17
N THR A 320 -14.03 -0.77 6.66
CA THR A 320 -12.94 0.06 7.23
C THR A 320 -13.40 0.69 8.54
N ARG A 321 -12.48 0.86 9.48
CA ARG A 321 -12.63 1.73 10.65
C ARG A 321 -11.53 2.77 10.65
N GLY A 322 -11.90 4.04 10.60
CA GLY A 322 -10.96 5.15 10.74
C GLY A 322 -10.21 5.08 12.07
N GLY A 323 -8.96 5.51 12.10
CA GLY A 323 -8.17 5.63 13.31
C GLY A 323 -8.83 6.57 14.32
N ASP A 324 -8.51 6.40 15.61
CA ASP A 324 -9.11 7.21 16.67
C ASP A 324 -8.58 8.66 16.67
N ARG A 325 -7.31 8.86 16.27
CA ARG A 325 -6.62 10.16 16.27
C ARG A 325 -5.64 10.29 15.08
N PRO A 326 -6.12 10.22 13.83
CA PRO A 326 -5.26 10.25 12.65
C PRO A 326 -4.55 11.60 12.52
N TYR A 327 -3.23 11.59 12.38
CA TYR A 327 -2.46 12.83 12.27
C TYR A 327 -2.68 13.47 10.91
N ARG A 328 -2.90 14.78 10.92
CA ARG A 328 -2.97 15.58 9.71
C ARG A 328 -1.57 16.10 9.39
N LEU A 329 -0.88 15.42 8.50
CA LEU A 329 0.51 15.74 8.16
C LEU A 329 0.59 16.77 7.02
N ASN A 330 1.74 17.42 6.92
CA ASN A 330 2.10 18.23 5.75
C ASN A 330 2.46 17.34 4.55
N ASP A 331 2.64 17.94 3.39
CA ASP A 331 2.92 17.20 2.14
C ASP A 331 4.23 16.39 2.18
N SER A 332 5.18 16.78 3.04
CA SER A 332 6.43 16.05 3.25
C SER A 332 6.31 14.96 4.33
N GLU A 333 5.15 14.78 4.95
CA GLU A 333 4.88 13.84 6.06
C GLU A 333 5.82 13.95 7.28
N THR A 334 6.60 15.04 7.38
CA THR A 334 7.61 15.23 8.42
C THR A 334 7.05 15.95 9.65
N TRP A 335 5.94 16.66 9.51
CA TRP A 335 5.28 17.38 10.60
C TRP A 335 3.78 17.57 10.35
N PHE A 336 3.07 18.19 11.29
CA PHE A 336 1.66 18.51 11.14
C PHE A 336 1.40 19.57 10.05
N SER A 337 0.23 19.48 9.42
CA SER A 337 -0.21 20.41 8.39
C SER A 337 -0.42 21.82 8.92
N LYS A 338 0.03 22.83 8.17
CA LYS A 338 -0.17 24.26 8.51
C LYS A 338 -1.57 24.79 8.17
N THR A 339 -2.38 24.04 7.41
CA THR A 339 -3.70 24.47 6.95
C THR A 339 -4.70 24.67 8.10
N ALA A 340 -4.49 23.99 9.23
CA ALA A 340 -5.19 24.24 10.48
C ALA A 340 -4.14 24.22 11.60
N PRO A 341 -3.51 25.38 11.90
CA PRO A 341 -2.31 25.46 12.75
C PRO A 341 -2.48 24.76 14.11
N TRP A 342 -3.68 24.77 14.67
CA TRP A 342 -3.97 24.27 16.01
C TRP A 342 -4.57 22.85 16.02
N ALA A 343 -4.55 22.15 14.87
CA ALA A 343 -5.23 20.89 14.66
C ALA A 343 -4.27 19.82 14.14
N PRO A 344 -3.50 19.16 15.02
CA PRO A 344 -2.59 18.06 14.64
C PRO A 344 -3.34 16.84 14.11
N ILE A 345 -4.66 16.78 14.31
CA ILE A 345 -5.56 15.71 13.86
C ILE A 345 -6.57 16.29 12.88
N TYR A 346 -7.00 15.45 11.93
CA TYR A 346 -8.08 15.79 10.99
C TYR A 346 -9.30 16.36 11.71
N SER A 347 -9.64 17.60 11.39
CA SER A 347 -10.72 18.35 12.01
C SER A 347 -11.14 19.52 11.13
N ASN A 348 -12.17 20.23 11.56
CA ASN A 348 -12.58 21.47 10.95
C ASN A 348 -11.51 22.57 11.09
N THR A 349 -11.72 23.71 10.43
CA THR A 349 -10.74 24.80 10.35
C THR A 349 -10.39 25.39 11.72
N SER A 350 -11.35 25.36 12.67
CA SER A 350 -11.15 25.81 14.05
C SER A 350 -10.53 24.75 14.97
N GLY A 351 -10.33 23.52 14.51
CA GLY A 351 -9.82 22.42 15.32
C GLY A 351 -10.76 22.00 16.47
N THR A 352 -12.03 22.39 16.41
CA THR A 352 -13.01 22.15 17.49
C THR A 352 -13.83 20.90 17.26
N GLN A 353 -13.92 20.42 16.01
CA GLN A 353 -14.71 19.26 15.64
C GLN A 353 -13.89 18.35 14.73
N LEU A 354 -13.83 17.08 15.11
CA LEU A 354 -13.21 16.02 14.31
C LEU A 354 -14.00 15.77 13.02
N GLN A 355 -13.28 15.39 11.96
CA GLN A 355 -13.97 14.91 10.76
C GLN A 355 -14.79 13.64 11.08
N ASP A 356 -15.94 13.50 10.42
CA ASP A 356 -16.99 12.57 10.82
C ASP A 356 -16.68 11.07 10.58
N TRP A 357 -15.61 10.77 9.85
CA TRP A 357 -15.10 9.41 9.61
C TRP A 357 -14.15 8.90 10.70
N ILE A 358 -13.60 9.79 11.54
CA ILE A 358 -12.60 9.45 12.56
C ILE A 358 -13.22 8.53 13.62
N GLY A 359 -12.54 7.41 13.88
CA GLY A 359 -13.02 6.35 14.78
C GLY A 359 -14.32 5.67 14.34
N LYS A 360 -14.82 5.95 13.12
CA LYS A 360 -16.08 5.40 12.62
C LYS A 360 -15.84 4.25 11.65
N SER A 361 -16.77 3.31 11.68
CA SER A 361 -16.83 2.21 10.74
C SER A 361 -17.66 2.59 9.51
N ALA A 362 -17.27 2.06 8.36
CA ALA A 362 -17.97 2.19 7.09
C ALA A 362 -17.79 0.95 6.22
N PHE A 363 -18.66 0.80 5.24
CA PHE A 363 -18.62 -0.28 4.27
C PHE A 363 -18.62 0.27 2.84
N ALA A 364 -18.03 -0.49 1.93
CA ALA A 364 -18.12 -0.28 0.51
C ALA A 364 -18.45 -1.60 -0.19
N TYR A 365 -19.14 -1.51 -1.33
CA TYR A 365 -19.62 -2.66 -2.09
C TYR A 365 -19.32 -2.45 -3.57
N SER A 366 -18.79 -3.46 -4.23
CA SER A 366 -18.62 -3.48 -5.67
C SER A 366 -19.20 -4.77 -6.25
N LEU A 367 -19.78 -4.64 -7.43
CA LEU A 367 -20.24 -5.76 -8.24
C LEU A 367 -19.87 -5.47 -9.69
N ARG A 368 -19.22 -6.42 -10.35
CA ARG A 368 -18.93 -6.40 -11.78
C ARG A 368 -19.47 -7.68 -12.41
N LEU A 369 -20.21 -7.50 -13.49
CA LEU A 369 -20.76 -8.58 -14.30
C LEU A 369 -20.13 -8.49 -15.69
N GLY A 370 -19.33 -9.48 -16.05
CA GLY A 370 -18.65 -9.60 -17.35
C GLY A 370 -19.23 -10.72 -18.20
N LEU A 371 -19.14 -10.55 -19.52
CA LEU A 371 -19.38 -11.61 -20.49
C LEU A 371 -18.10 -11.87 -21.26
N GLU A 372 -17.54 -13.07 -21.16
CA GLU A 372 -16.31 -13.45 -21.82
C GLU A 372 -16.58 -13.80 -23.29
N TYR A 373 -15.96 -13.03 -24.18
CA TYR A 373 -15.81 -13.38 -25.60
C TYR A 373 -14.32 -13.59 -25.89
N GLU A 374 -14.01 -14.42 -26.89
CA GLU A 374 -12.65 -14.92 -27.21
C GLU A 374 -11.51 -13.90 -27.05
N SER A 375 -11.72 -12.63 -27.40
CA SER A 375 -10.70 -11.57 -27.35
C SER A 375 -11.04 -10.36 -26.48
N PHE A 376 -12.25 -10.30 -25.91
CA PHE A 376 -12.68 -9.14 -25.11
C PHE A 376 -13.81 -9.51 -24.13
N THR A 377 -13.82 -8.85 -22.97
CA THR A 377 -14.81 -9.10 -21.92
C THR A 377 -15.51 -7.78 -21.58
N PRO A 378 -16.63 -7.42 -22.24
CA PRO A 378 -17.44 -6.28 -21.82
C PRO A 378 -17.99 -6.56 -20.42
N TYR A 379 -18.07 -5.51 -19.60
CA TYR A 379 -18.60 -5.62 -18.26
C TYR A 379 -19.47 -4.42 -17.89
N LEU A 380 -20.40 -4.66 -16.97
CA LEU A 380 -21.11 -3.64 -16.23
C LEU A 380 -20.59 -3.66 -14.79
N SER A 381 -20.26 -2.49 -14.24
CA SER A 381 -19.85 -2.37 -12.84
C SER A 381 -20.75 -1.42 -12.06
N TYR A 382 -20.96 -1.75 -10.80
CA TYR A 382 -21.61 -0.93 -9.80
C TYR A 382 -20.70 -0.84 -8.58
N LYS A 383 -20.53 0.37 -8.05
CA LYS A 383 -19.73 0.65 -6.86
C LYS A 383 -20.52 1.57 -5.94
N HIS A 384 -20.62 1.21 -4.68
CA HIS A 384 -21.19 2.03 -3.62
C HIS A 384 -20.17 2.24 -2.51
N LEU A 385 -19.98 3.48 -2.10
CA LEU A 385 -19.06 3.89 -1.06
C LEU A 385 -19.87 4.48 0.11
N GLY A 386 -19.69 3.92 1.31
CA GLY A 386 -20.20 4.56 2.52
C GLY A 386 -19.55 5.92 2.74
N SER A 387 -20.30 6.90 3.26
CA SER A 387 -19.85 8.28 3.42
C SER A 387 -18.61 8.48 4.31
N ARG A 388 -18.22 7.46 5.07
CA ARG A 388 -17.08 7.45 6.00
C ARG A 388 -16.02 6.42 5.62
N PHE A 389 -16.11 5.86 4.41
CA PHE A 389 -15.20 4.82 3.94
C PHE A 389 -13.84 5.42 3.59
N VAL A 390 -12.77 4.82 4.13
CA VAL A 390 -11.39 5.33 4.01
C VAL A 390 -10.51 4.30 3.29
N TYR A 391 -9.99 4.68 2.12
CA TYR A 391 -9.21 3.83 1.21
C TYR A 391 -8.30 4.68 0.30
N ARG A 392 -7.50 4.04 -0.56
CA ARG A 392 -6.42 4.74 -1.27
C ARG A 392 -6.84 5.62 -2.43
N GLU A 393 -8.03 5.44 -2.99
CA GLU A 393 -8.42 6.21 -4.18
C GLU A 393 -8.92 7.63 -3.81
N ARG A 394 -9.32 8.40 -4.82
CA ARG A 394 -9.66 9.83 -4.69
C ARG A 394 -10.99 10.07 -3.98
N ASP A 395 -11.93 9.14 -4.11
CA ASP A 395 -13.28 9.24 -3.54
C ASP A 395 -13.34 8.85 -2.05
N SER A 396 -12.17 8.81 -1.40
CA SER A 396 -12.04 8.39 -0.02
C SER A 396 -12.48 9.50 0.94
N ALA A 397 -13.11 9.15 2.06
CA ALA A 397 -13.72 10.12 2.95
C ALA A 397 -12.74 11.18 3.47
N GLU A 398 -11.51 10.81 3.81
CA GLU A 398 -10.46 11.73 4.28
C GLU A 398 -10.02 12.75 3.22
N LYS A 399 -10.14 12.41 1.94
CA LYS A 399 -9.78 13.29 0.81
C LYS A 399 -10.95 14.17 0.38
N LEU A 400 -12.17 13.64 0.51
CA LEU A 400 -13.38 14.37 0.17
C LEU A 400 -13.81 15.38 1.24
N ARG A 401 -13.23 15.35 2.44
CA ARG A 401 -13.64 16.23 3.55
C ARG A 401 -12.76 17.46 3.60
N THR A 402 -13.36 18.61 3.35
CA THR A 402 -12.73 19.91 3.58
C THR A 402 -12.84 20.31 5.04
N ALA A 403 -12.02 21.28 5.45
CA ALA A 403 -11.99 21.77 6.81
C ALA A 403 -13.25 22.58 7.21
N ASP A 404 -14.18 22.82 6.29
CA ASP A 404 -15.51 23.39 6.56
C ASP A 404 -16.60 22.31 6.66
N GLU A 405 -16.22 21.03 6.74
CA GLU A 405 -17.09 19.84 6.81
C GLU A 405 -18.00 19.63 5.59
N SER A 406 -17.87 20.48 4.56
CA SER A 406 -18.51 20.21 3.29
C SER A 406 -17.83 19.02 2.59
N GLN A 407 -18.61 18.34 1.75
CA GLN A 407 -18.03 17.35 0.85
C GLN A 407 -17.44 18.13 -0.33
N SER A 408 -16.14 17.98 -0.58
CA SER A 408 -15.57 18.44 -1.85
C SER A 408 -16.28 17.69 -2.99
N HIS A 409 -16.47 18.36 -4.13
CA HIS A 409 -17.18 17.79 -5.27
C HIS A 409 -16.51 16.47 -5.70
N GLY A 410 -17.10 15.34 -5.32
CA GLY A 410 -16.51 14.01 -5.55
C GLY A 410 -17.18 12.86 -4.81
N GLY A 411 -18.48 12.99 -4.50
CA GLY A 411 -19.33 11.88 -4.06
C GLY A 411 -20.29 11.50 -5.18
#